data_AF-A6DGM4-F1
#
_entry.id   AF-A6DGM4-F1
#
_cell.length_a   1.000
_cell.length_b   1.000
_cell.length_c   1.000
_cell.angle_alpha   90.00
_cell.angle_beta   90.00
_cell.angle_gamma   90.00
#
_symmetry.space_group_name_H-M   'P 1'
#
loop_
_entity.id
_entity.type
_entity.pdbx_description
1 polymer ?
#
loop_
_entity_poly.entity_id
_entity_poly.type
_entity_poly.pdbx_seq_one_letter_code
_entity_poly.pdbx_strand_id
1 'polypeptide(L)' 'MIKNTLLISSLQIISAFALNASPEIVAQRGASHQAPENTLPAFELASEQ' A
#
# COMPACT_ATOMS: atom_id res chain seq x y z
N MET A 1 15.98 -28.07 -20.69
CA MET A 1 14.72 -27.39 -21.06
C MET A 1 13.77 -27.16 -19.87
N ILE A 2 13.56 -28.15 -18.98
CA ILE A 2 12.60 -28.09 -17.85
C ILE A 2 12.90 -26.96 -16.82
N LYS A 3 14.18 -26.64 -16.58
CA LYS A 3 14.59 -25.61 -15.60
C LYS A 3 14.16 -24.18 -16.00
N ASN A 4 14.15 -23.86 -17.30
CA ASN A 4 13.72 -22.55 -17.79
C ASN A 4 12.21 -22.35 -17.67
N THR A 5 11.43 -23.40 -17.93
CA THR A 5 9.97 -23.34 -17.78
C THR A 5 9.58 -23.06 -16.33
N LEU A 6 10.24 -23.73 -15.36
CA LEU A 6 9.96 -23.56 -13.94
C LEU A 6 10.28 -22.14 -13.42
N LEU A 7 11.35 -21.53 -13.95
CA LEU A 7 11.74 -20.15 -13.66
C LEU A 7 10.75 -19.12 -14.24
N ILE A 8 10.23 -19.37 -15.44
CA ILE A 8 9.27 -18.46 -16.08
C ILE A 8 7.92 -18.52 -15.33
N SER A 9 7.48 -19.72 -14.96
CA SER A 9 6.25 -19.91 -14.18
C SER A 9 6.30 -19.21 -12.84
N SER A 10 7.43 -19.28 -12.12
CA SER A 10 7.58 -18.58 -10.83
C SER A 10 7.61 -17.06 -10.99
N LEU A 11 8.20 -16.54 -12.08
CA LEU A 11 8.21 -15.10 -12.36
C LEU A 11 6.81 -14.54 -12.64
N GLN A 12 5.96 -15.29 -13.33
CA GLN A 12 4.58 -14.87 -13.62
C GLN A 12 3.72 -14.78 -12.36
N ILE A 13 3.90 -15.72 -11.41
CA ILE A 13 3.17 -15.72 -10.15
C ILE A 13 3.51 -14.47 -9.31
N ILE A 14 4.80 -14.12 -9.21
CA ILE A 14 5.24 -12.93 -8.44
C ILE A 14 4.65 -11.64 -9.02
N SER A 15 4.62 -11.51 -10.35
CA SER A 15 4.06 -10.33 -11.02
C SER A 15 2.56 -10.17 -10.77
N ALA A 16 1.80 -11.27 -10.70
CA ALA A 16 0.38 -11.22 -10.38
C ALA A 16 0.08 -10.73 -8.96
N PHE A 17 0.95 -11.00 -7.98
CA PHE A 17 0.80 -10.49 -6.62
C PHE A 17 1.13 -9.00 -6.52
N ALA A 18 2.18 -8.53 -7.20
CA ALA A 18 2.56 -7.13 -7.20
C ALA A 18 1.47 -6.21 -7.79
N LEU A 19 0.70 -6.71 -8.76
CA LEU A 19 -0.36 -5.94 -9.42
C LEU A 19 -1.65 -5.82 -8.60
N ASN A 20 -1.85 -6.68 -7.58
CA ASN A 20 -3.07 -6.72 -6.77
C ASN A 20 -2.91 -6.01 -5.41
N ALA A 21 -1.83 -5.27 -5.19
CA ALA A 21 -1.68 -4.48 -3.97
C ALA A 21 -2.69 -3.32 -3.98
N SER A 22 -3.45 -3.17 -2.89
CA SER A 22 -4.25 -1.98 -2.65
C SER A 22 -3.34 -0.75 -2.55
N PRO A 23 -3.76 0.43 -3.03
CA PRO A 23 -2.99 1.64 -2.85
C PRO A 23 -2.79 1.91 -1.36
N GLU A 24 -1.55 2.22 -0.99
CA GLU A 24 -1.24 2.69 0.36
C GLU A 24 -1.53 4.19 0.44
N ILE A 25 -2.26 4.61 1.47
CA ILE A 25 -2.65 6.00 1.67
C ILE A 25 -1.88 6.54 2.88
N VAL A 26 -1.21 7.69 2.71
CA VAL A 26 -0.49 8.37 3.78
C VAL A 26 -1.13 9.73 4.03
N ALA A 27 -1.73 9.91 5.22
CA ALA A 27 -2.29 11.19 5.64
C ALA A 27 -1.18 12.17 6.06
N GLN A 28 -0.79 13.06 5.16
CA GLN A 28 0.27 14.05 5.41
C GLN A 28 -0.11 15.00 6.56
N ARG A 29 0.62 14.93 7.68
CA ARG A 29 0.39 15.67 8.94
C ARG A 29 -0.95 15.34 9.62
N GLY A 30 -1.48 14.13 9.41
CA GLY A 30 -2.82 13.70 9.83
C GLY A 30 -3.91 14.15 8.86
N ALA A 31 -5.18 14.06 9.27
CA ALA A 31 -6.34 14.56 8.53
C ALA A 31 -6.40 16.11 8.58
N SER A 32 -5.37 16.76 8.04
CA SER A 32 -5.09 18.20 8.14
C SER A 32 -6.15 19.12 7.53
N HIS A 33 -7.05 18.56 6.71
CA HIS A 33 -8.21 19.29 6.19
C HIS A 33 -9.38 19.32 7.17
N GLN A 34 -9.39 18.46 8.19
CA GLN A 34 -10.49 18.30 9.15
C GLN A 34 -10.09 18.71 10.57
N ALA A 35 -8.80 18.63 10.91
CA ALA A 35 -8.25 19.08 12.19
C ALA A 35 -6.91 19.82 11.99
N PRO A 36 -6.46 20.63 12.98
CA PRO A 36 -5.17 21.31 12.89
C PRO A 36 -4.03 20.31 12.65
N GLU A 37 -3.16 20.62 11.69
CA GLU A 37 -2.04 19.76 11.31
C GLU A 37 -1.11 19.41 12.47
N ASN A 38 -0.52 18.21 12.43
CA ASN A 38 0.42 17.70 13.44
C ASN A 38 -0.13 17.66 14.88
N THR A 39 -1.44 17.49 15.04
CA THR A 39 -2.07 17.33 16.36
C THR A 39 -2.60 15.90 16.56
N LEU A 40 -2.74 15.47 17.82
CA LEU A 40 -3.32 14.16 18.14
C LEU A 40 -4.70 13.95 17.48
N PRO A 41 -5.64 14.91 17.52
CA PRO A 41 -6.92 14.76 16.83
C PRO A 41 -6.80 14.54 15.31
N ALA A 42 -5.82 15.16 14.64
CA ALA A 42 -5.62 14.93 13.20
C ALA A 42 -5.12 13.52 12.91
N PHE A 43 -4.33 12.92 13.79
CA PHE A 43 -3.88 11.53 13.65
C PHE A 43 -4.97 10.53 14.01
N GLU A 44 -5.76 10.81 15.04
CA GLU A 44 -6.95 10.01 15.41
C GLU A 44 -7.94 9.97 14.25
N LEU A 45 -8.33 11.14 13.71
CA LEU A 45 -9.21 11.24 12.55
C LEU A 45 -8.66 10.53 11.30
N ALA A 46 -7.34 10.55 11.08
CA ALA A 46 -6.73 9.85 9.95
C ALA A 46 -6.77 8.31 10.12
N SER A 47 -6.80 7.80 11.35
CA SER A 47 -6.87 6.36 11.64
C SER A 47 -8.28 5.79 11.52
N GLU A 48 -9.29 6.65 11.55
CA GLU A 48 -10.71 6.29 11.45
C GLU A 48 -11.23 6.22 10.00
N GLN A 49 -10.41 6.59 9.00
CA GLN A 49 -10.76 6.57 7.57
C GLN A 49 -10.29 5.29 6.87
#